data_AF-A0A554IUI8-F1
#
_entry.id   AF-A0A554IUI8-F1
#
_cell.length_a   1.000
_cell.length_b   1.000
_cell.length_c   1.000
_cell.angle_alpha   90.00
_cell.angle_beta   90.00
_cell.angle_gamma   90.00
#
_symmetry.space_group_name_H-M   'P 1'
#
loop_
_entity.id
_entity.type
_entity.pdbx_description
1 polymer ?
#
loop_
_entity_poly.entity_id
_entity_poly.type
_entity_poly.pdbx_seq_one_letter_code
_entity_poly.pdbx_strand_id
1 'polypeptide(L)'
;MPKQIQKISHDYIRGLVDGEGCFTFCTTKYITASGKTVIKKIPTFSIAMNERDLPLILAVRDGLGLKNKIYTNKNNHHRDGYKRGKLSMLIVREFGNLKNVVVPFFYKKLHGYKGTQFSDWLEAIGNDPDVPESFKFIYKIYKAGFYDKNPKFE
;
A
#
# COMPACT_ATOMS: atom_id res chain seq x y z
N MET A 1 10.05 -27.63 -7.60
CA MET A 1 8.98 -27.11 -8.48
C MET A 1 8.42 -25.84 -7.86
N PRO A 2 8.22 -24.73 -8.59
CA PRO A 2 7.53 -23.58 -8.04
C PRO A 2 6.10 -24.02 -7.67
N LYS A 3 5.74 -23.91 -6.39
CA LYS A 3 4.37 -24.17 -5.93
C LYS A 3 3.43 -23.25 -6.71
N GLN A 4 2.42 -23.83 -7.34
CA GLN A 4 1.36 -23.10 -8.03
C GLN A 4 0.74 -22.14 -7.01
N ILE A 5 0.90 -20.83 -7.24
CA ILE A 5 0.33 -19.81 -6.35
C ILE A 5 -1.18 -19.87 -6.55
N GLN A 6 -1.90 -20.26 -5.50
CA GLN A 6 -3.34 -20.41 -5.52
C GLN A 6 -3.98 -19.06 -5.86
N LYS A 7 -4.83 -19.03 -6.89
CA LYS A 7 -5.57 -17.83 -7.27
C LYS A 7 -6.58 -17.51 -6.15
N ILE A 8 -6.32 -16.45 -5.40
CA ILE A 8 -7.23 -15.92 -4.38
C ILE A 8 -8.22 -14.93 -5.01
N SER A 9 -9.43 -14.86 -4.47
CA SER A 9 -10.47 -13.95 -4.99
C SER A 9 -10.17 -12.50 -4.62
N HIS A 10 -10.74 -11.56 -5.38
CA HIS A 10 -10.64 -10.13 -5.06
C HIS A 10 -11.22 -9.81 -3.68
N ASP A 11 -12.34 -10.44 -3.31
CA ASP A 11 -12.97 -10.22 -2.01
C ASP A 11 -12.12 -10.75 -0.85
N TYR A 12 -11.40 -11.87 -1.06
CA TYR A 12 -10.43 -12.33 -0.08
C TYR A 12 -9.29 -11.33 0.12
N ILE A 13 -8.75 -10.76 -0.98
CA ILE A 13 -7.71 -9.72 -0.89
C ILE A 13 -8.23 -8.48 -0.15
N ARG A 14 -9.47 -8.04 -0.44
CA ARG A 14 -10.11 -6.90 0.23
C ARG A 14 -10.28 -7.16 1.73
N GLY A 15 -10.85 -8.31 2.11
CA GLY A 15 -11.01 -8.68 3.52
C GLY A 15 -9.68 -8.82 4.26
N LEU A 16 -8.64 -9.35 3.60
CA LEU A 16 -7.31 -9.42 4.18
C LEU A 16 -6.72 -8.01 4.41
N VAL A 17 -6.94 -7.07 3.47
CA VAL A 17 -6.48 -5.68 3.57
C VAL A 17 -7.25 -4.88 4.62
N ASP A 18 -8.54 -5.18 4.83
CA ASP A 18 -9.32 -4.60 5.93
C ASP A 18 -8.66 -4.88 7.30
N GLY A 19 -8.10 -6.09 7.47
CA GLY A 19 -7.36 -6.48 8.69
C GLY A 19 -5.90 -6.00 8.71
N GLU A 20 -5.12 -6.39 7.70
CA GLU A 20 -3.63 -6.32 7.73
C GLU A 20 -3.05 -5.21 6.83
N GLY A 21 -3.89 -4.56 6.03
CA GLY A 21 -3.48 -3.52 5.11
C GLY A 21 -3.20 -2.17 5.78
N CYS A 22 -2.26 -1.41 5.21
CA CYS A 22 -1.91 -0.08 5.67
C CYS A 22 -1.80 0.90 4.49
N PHE A 23 -2.54 2.00 4.61
CA PHE A 23 -2.44 3.17 3.74
C PHE A 23 -1.72 4.27 4.53
N THR A 24 -0.53 4.67 4.07
CA THR A 24 0.37 5.54 4.84
C THR A 24 1.29 6.36 3.93
N PHE A 25 2.23 7.09 4.51
CA PHE A 25 3.26 7.83 3.80
C PHE A 25 4.66 7.37 4.22
N CYS A 26 5.49 7.01 3.25
CA CYS A 26 6.92 6.92 3.46
C CYS A 26 7.50 8.33 3.45
N THR A 27 7.86 8.81 4.64
CA THR A 27 8.50 10.11 4.81
C THR A 27 10.00 9.98 4.58
N THR A 28 10.51 10.69 3.59
CA THR A 28 11.95 10.80 3.31
C THR A 28 12.41 12.22 3.59
N LYS A 29 13.61 12.36 4.16
CA LYS A 29 14.23 13.63 4.48
C LYS A 29 15.60 13.66 3.82
N TYR A 30 15.90 14.73 3.10
CA TYR A 30 17.22 14.94 2.51
C TYR A 30 17.62 16.42 2.59
N ILE A 31 18.91 16.68 2.43
CA ILE A 31 19.47 18.03 2.45
C ILE A 31 19.84 18.40 1.01
N THR A 32 19.40 19.56 0.54
CA THR A 32 19.78 20.08 -0.78
C THR A 32 21.23 20.54 -0.79
N ALA A 33 21.79 20.76 -1.99
CA ALA A 33 23.14 21.35 -2.12
C ALA A 33 23.27 22.71 -1.41
N SER A 34 22.18 23.46 -1.27
CA SER A 34 22.11 24.72 -0.53
C SER A 34 21.97 24.57 1.00
N GLY A 35 22.03 23.35 1.54
CA GLY A 35 21.89 23.08 2.98
C GLY A 35 20.44 23.07 3.49
N LYS A 36 19.44 23.25 2.63
CA LYS A 36 18.03 23.24 3.03
C LYS A 36 17.54 21.80 3.23
N THR A 37 16.91 21.56 4.38
CA THR A 37 16.17 20.31 4.61
C THR A 37 14.90 20.29 3.77
N VAL A 38 14.69 19.21 3.03
CA VAL A 38 13.46 18.91 2.30
C VAL A 38 12.85 17.62 2.84
N ILE A 39 11.55 17.67 3.11
CA ILE A 39 10.73 16.52 3.50
C ILE A 39 9.88 16.14 2.29
N LYS A 40 9.78 14.84 2.01
CA LYS A 40 8.86 14.29 1.00
C LYS A 40 8.06 13.15 1.60
N LYS A 41 6.75 13.23 1.50
CA LYS A 41 5.82 12.16 1.88
C LYS A 41 5.37 11.42 0.63
N ILE A 42 5.88 10.20 0.47
CA ILE A 42 5.53 9.33 -0.66
C ILE A 42 4.34 8.46 -0.25
N PRO A 43 3.18 8.58 -0.91
CA PRO A 43 2.04 7.72 -0.60
C PRO A 43 2.44 6.25 -0.74
N THR A 44 2.03 5.43 0.22
CA THR A 44 2.45 4.03 0.33
C THR A 44 1.26 3.18 0.71
N PHE A 45 1.02 2.13 -0.07
CA PHE A 45 0.23 0.98 0.37
C PHE A 45 1.18 -0.14 0.79
N SER A 46 0.89 -0.78 1.92
CA SER A 46 1.63 -1.96 2.35
C SER A 46 0.74 -2.96 3.05
N ILE A 47 1.10 -4.24 2.92
CA ILE A 47 0.59 -5.33 3.75
C ILE A 47 1.78 -6.11 4.30
N ALA A 48 1.74 -6.42 5.59
CA ALA A 48 2.82 -7.07 6.31
C ALA A 48 2.26 -8.23 7.14
N MET A 49 2.88 -9.40 7.07
CA MET A 49 2.49 -10.56 7.86
C MET A 49 3.74 -11.32 8.32
N ASN A 50 3.57 -12.33 9.17
CA ASN A 50 4.66 -13.24 9.53
C ASN A 50 5.23 -13.94 8.29
N GLU A 51 6.53 -14.27 8.27
CA GLU A 51 7.16 -14.91 7.10
C GLU A 51 6.54 -16.26 6.72
N ARG A 52 5.90 -16.96 7.66
CA ARG A 52 5.15 -18.20 7.37
C ARG A 52 4.02 -17.99 6.35
N ASP A 53 3.49 -16.76 6.32
CA ASP A 53 2.39 -16.33 5.45
C ASP A 53 2.92 -15.64 4.17
N LEU A 54 4.22 -15.72 3.88
CA LEU A 54 4.82 -15.24 2.64
C LEU A 54 4.09 -15.73 1.37
N PRO A 55 3.66 -17.01 1.25
CA PRO A 55 2.89 -17.47 0.09
C PRO A 55 1.60 -16.67 -0.12
N LEU A 56 0.94 -16.23 0.96
CA LEU A 56 -0.27 -15.42 0.87
C LEU A 56 0.03 -13.99 0.39
N ILE A 57 1.11 -13.37 0.89
CA ILE A 57 1.55 -12.06 0.40
C ILE A 57 1.90 -12.10 -1.08
N LEU A 58 2.55 -13.18 -1.54
CA LEU A 58 2.83 -13.41 -2.97
C LEU A 58 1.53 -13.54 -3.77
N ALA A 59 0.55 -14.30 -3.27
CA ALA A 59 -0.76 -14.43 -3.91
C ALA A 59 -1.50 -13.08 -4.01
N VAL A 60 -1.41 -12.22 -3.00
CA VAL A 60 -1.97 -10.84 -3.05
C VAL A 60 -1.25 -10.02 -4.12
N ARG A 61 0.09 -10.01 -4.13
CA ARG A 61 0.87 -9.28 -5.13
C ARG A 61 0.49 -9.70 -6.55
N ASP A 62 0.49 -11.01 -6.79
CA ASP A 62 0.26 -11.58 -8.12
C ASP A 62 -1.21 -11.44 -8.54
N GLY A 63 -2.16 -11.60 -7.60
CA GLY A 63 -3.59 -11.36 -7.82
C GLY A 63 -3.91 -9.91 -8.20
N LEU A 64 -3.15 -8.95 -7.68
CA LEU A 64 -3.23 -7.54 -8.08
C LEU A 64 -2.45 -7.21 -9.37
N GLY A 65 -1.70 -8.16 -9.92
CA GLY A 65 -0.83 -7.95 -11.09
C GLY A 65 0.37 -7.06 -10.80
N LEU A 66 0.80 -6.96 -9.54
CA LEU A 66 1.94 -6.15 -9.12
C LEU A 66 3.26 -6.91 -9.37
N LYS A 67 4.32 -6.17 -9.72
CA LYS A 67 5.68 -6.72 -9.87
C LYS A 67 6.62 -6.33 -8.72
N ASN A 68 6.06 -5.75 -7.66
CA ASN A 68 6.79 -5.27 -6.50
C ASN A 68 7.57 -6.41 -5.81
N LYS A 69 8.76 -6.10 -5.30
CA LYS A 69 9.52 -7.02 -4.47
C LYS A 69 8.82 -7.22 -3.12
N ILE A 70 8.86 -8.44 -2.59
CA ILE A 70 8.51 -8.72 -1.20
C ILE A 70 9.76 -8.60 -0.34
N TYR A 71 9.67 -7.81 0.73
CA TYR A 71 10.76 -7.61 1.68
C TYR A 71 10.53 -8.51 2.89
N THR A 72 11.54 -9.27 3.30
CA THR A 72 11.49 -10.04 4.54
C THR A 72 12.55 -9.51 5.49
N ASN A 73 12.10 -8.92 6.59
CA ASN A 73 12.97 -8.32 7.59
C ASN A 73 12.87 -9.11 8.90
N LYS A 74 14.02 -9.23 9.60
CA LYS A 74 13.98 -9.65 10.99
C LYS A 74 13.14 -8.63 11.76
N ASN A 75 12.26 -9.12 12.62
CA ASN A 75 11.56 -8.21 13.51
C ASN A 75 12.60 -7.69 14.50
N ASN A 76 12.75 -6.37 14.57
CA ASN A 76 13.71 -5.78 15.49
C ASN A 76 13.33 -6.24 16.90
N HIS A 77 14.32 -6.70 17.67
CA HIS A 77 14.10 -7.03 19.07
C HIS A 77 13.65 -5.77 19.78
N HIS A 78 12.34 -5.63 20.02
CA HIS A 78 11.85 -4.67 20.98
C HIS A 78 12.42 -5.07 22.35
N ARG A 79 12.71 -4.09 23.20
CA ARG A 79 13.24 -4.31 24.57
C ARG A 79 12.21 -4.94 25.52
N ASP A 80 11.22 -5.64 24.99
CA ASP A 80 10.11 -6.25 25.72
C ASP A 80 10.30 -7.77 25.90
N GLY A 81 11.40 -8.34 25.39
CA GLY A 81 11.76 -9.75 25.57
C GLY A 81 10.98 -10.74 24.70
N TYR A 82 10.01 -10.28 23.89
CA TYR A 82 9.21 -11.17 23.04
C TYR A 82 9.96 -11.60 21.78
N LYS A 83 10.08 -12.92 21.57
CA LYS A 83 10.64 -13.51 20.34
C LYS A 83 9.61 -13.46 19.22
N ARG A 84 9.63 -12.38 18.43
CA ARG A 84 8.79 -12.25 17.24
C ARG A 84 9.49 -12.87 16.03
N GLY A 85 8.75 -13.64 15.23
CA GLY A 85 9.22 -14.17 13.94
C GLY A 85 9.49 -13.04 12.93
N LYS A 86 10.15 -13.36 11.81
CA LYS A 86 10.39 -12.38 10.75
C LYS A 86 9.07 -11.93 10.12
N LEU A 87 9.07 -10.71 9.58
CA LEU A 87 7.94 -10.14 8.86
C LEU A 87 8.24 -10.08 7.37
N SER A 88 7.31 -10.54 6.56
CA SER A 88 7.30 -10.37 5.11
C SER A 88 6.32 -9.26 4.75
N MET A 89 6.70 -8.39 3.81
CA MET A 89 5.96 -7.18 3.48
C MET A 89 5.92 -6.93 1.98
N LEU A 90 4.72 -6.69 1.45
CA LEU A 90 4.51 -6.06 0.15
C LEU A 90 4.40 -4.54 0.36
N ILE A 91 5.20 -3.77 -0.37
CA ILE A 91 5.19 -2.30 -0.31
C ILE A 91 5.04 -1.77 -1.74
N VAL A 92 4.04 -0.91 -1.95
CA VAL A 92 3.74 -0.27 -3.24
C VAL A 92 3.83 1.24 -3.07
N ARG A 93 4.71 1.88 -3.85
CA ARG A 93 4.97 3.33 -3.81
C ARG A 93 5.01 3.97 -5.19
N GLU A 94 5.09 3.14 -6.23
CA GLU A 94 5.17 3.59 -7.61
C GLU A 94 3.86 4.26 -8.00
N PHE A 95 3.94 5.49 -8.47
CA PHE A 95 2.77 6.28 -8.89
C PHE A 95 1.83 5.50 -9.81
N GLY A 96 2.38 4.80 -10.81
CA GLY A 96 1.59 3.99 -11.74
C GLY A 96 0.81 2.87 -11.05
N ASN A 97 1.40 2.15 -10.11
CA ASN A 97 0.74 1.07 -9.40
C ASN A 97 -0.30 1.60 -8.41
N LEU A 98 -0.01 2.70 -7.71
CA LEU A 98 -0.99 3.33 -6.84
C LEU A 98 -2.21 3.81 -7.64
N LYS A 99 -1.97 4.54 -8.73
CA LYS A 99 -3.02 5.11 -9.58
C LYS A 99 -3.86 4.06 -10.32
N ASN A 100 -3.23 3.02 -10.87
CA ASN A 100 -3.86 2.09 -11.82
C ASN A 100 -4.22 0.72 -11.22
N VAL A 101 -3.75 0.43 -10.01
CA VAL A 101 -3.99 -0.86 -9.34
C VAL A 101 -4.57 -0.63 -7.95
N VAL A 102 -3.81 -0.08 -7.02
CA VAL A 102 -4.19 -0.03 -5.59
C VAL A 102 -5.45 0.80 -5.36
N VAL A 103 -5.44 2.07 -5.76
CA VAL A 103 -6.58 2.97 -5.56
C VAL A 103 -7.84 2.42 -6.23
N PRO A 104 -7.84 2.09 -7.53
CA PRO A 104 -9.02 1.54 -8.20
C PRO A 104 -9.52 0.20 -7.61
N PHE A 105 -8.65 -0.62 -7.02
CA PHE A 105 -9.02 -1.92 -6.47
C PHE A 105 -9.78 -1.81 -5.13
N PHE A 106 -9.39 -0.85 -4.29
CA PHE A 106 -9.93 -0.66 -2.95
C PHE A 106 -11.01 0.44 -2.86
N TYR A 107 -11.12 1.28 -3.89
CA TYR A 107 -12.04 2.41 -3.91
C TYR A 107 -13.51 1.98 -3.71
N LYS A 108 -14.11 2.42 -2.59
CA LYS A 108 -15.47 2.06 -2.15
C LYS A 108 -15.73 0.56 -1.97
N LYS A 109 -14.68 -0.26 -1.79
CA LYS A 109 -14.77 -1.72 -1.65
C LYS A 109 -14.19 -2.26 -0.33
N LEU A 110 -13.65 -1.38 0.53
CA LEU A 110 -13.15 -1.74 1.85
C LEU A 110 -14.26 -1.56 2.90
N HIS A 111 -14.30 -2.48 3.86
CA HIS A 111 -15.28 -2.47 4.94
C HIS A 111 -14.65 -1.97 6.26
N GLY A 112 -15.50 -1.55 7.19
CA GLY A 112 -15.06 -1.07 8.51
C GLY A 112 -14.19 0.20 8.44
N TYR A 113 -13.37 0.41 9.48
CA TYR A 113 -12.57 1.63 9.63
C TYR A 113 -11.45 1.77 8.59
N LYS A 114 -11.04 0.68 7.93
CA LYS A 114 -10.03 0.73 6.86
C LYS A 114 -10.49 1.56 5.67
N GLY A 115 -11.78 1.51 5.33
CA GLY A 115 -12.38 2.35 4.29
C GLY A 115 -12.23 3.83 4.60
N THR A 116 -12.47 4.25 5.86
CA THR A 116 -12.23 5.62 6.32
C THR A 116 -10.75 5.99 6.21
N GLN A 117 -9.84 5.14 6.70
CA GLN A 117 -8.39 5.36 6.60
C GLN A 117 -7.94 5.51 5.14
N PHE A 118 -8.51 4.73 4.22
CA PHE A 118 -8.22 4.82 2.79
C PHE A 118 -8.70 6.16 2.21
N SER A 119 -9.91 6.60 2.53
CA SER A 119 -10.44 7.90 2.11
C SER A 119 -9.60 9.07 2.67
N ASP A 120 -9.29 9.06 3.96
CA ASP A 120 -8.45 10.09 4.59
C ASP A 120 -7.05 10.12 3.98
N TRP A 121 -6.50 8.96 3.62
CA TRP A 121 -5.23 8.87 2.91
C TRP A 121 -5.30 9.51 1.53
N LEU A 122 -6.38 9.32 0.77
CA LEU A 122 -6.58 9.99 -0.52
C LEU A 122 -6.70 11.52 -0.36
N GLU A 123 -7.41 12.00 0.65
CA GLU A 123 -7.49 13.44 0.98
C GLU A 123 -6.11 14.00 1.33
N ALA A 124 -5.36 13.29 2.17
CA ALA A 124 -4.01 13.69 2.57
C ALA A 124 -3.04 13.74 1.38
N ILE A 125 -3.17 12.85 0.39
CA ILE A 125 -2.38 12.92 -0.85
C ILE A 125 -2.58 14.27 -1.55
N GLY A 126 -3.81 14.81 -1.58
CA GLY A 126 -4.10 16.08 -2.23
C GLY A 126 -3.65 17.29 -1.41
N ASN A 127 -3.86 17.24 -0.10
CA ASN A 127 -3.80 18.42 0.76
C ASN A 127 -2.45 18.60 1.46
N ASP A 128 -1.66 17.55 1.63
CA ASP A 128 -0.37 17.66 2.31
C ASP A 128 0.68 18.35 1.41
N PRO A 129 1.34 19.43 1.89
CA PRO A 129 2.34 20.16 1.09
C PRO A 129 3.63 19.36 0.84
N ASP A 130 3.93 18.37 1.67
CA ASP A 130 5.12 17.53 1.53
C ASP A 130 4.91 16.36 0.54
N VAL A 131 3.68 16.17 0.04
CA VAL A 131 3.39 15.19 -1.00
C VAL A 131 3.78 15.76 -2.38
N PRO A 132 4.62 15.06 -3.17
CA PRO A 132 5.00 15.55 -4.49
C PRO A 132 3.81 15.75 -5.42
N GLU A 133 3.84 16.81 -6.24
CA GLU A 133 2.74 17.19 -7.14
C GLU A 133 2.30 16.06 -8.09
N SER A 134 3.25 15.20 -8.51
CA SER A 134 2.94 14.05 -9.34
C SER A 134 1.92 13.11 -8.69
N PHE A 135 2.00 12.90 -7.37
CA PHE A 135 1.04 12.05 -6.65
C PHE A 135 -0.30 12.76 -6.41
N LYS A 136 -0.33 14.09 -6.34
CA LYS A 136 -1.58 14.87 -6.19
C LYS A 136 -2.55 14.64 -7.34
N PHE A 137 -2.06 14.19 -8.50
CA PHE A 137 -2.91 13.76 -9.60
C PHE A 137 -3.88 12.62 -9.19
N ILE A 138 -3.47 11.70 -8.32
CA ILE A 138 -4.33 10.62 -7.81
C ILE A 138 -5.55 11.23 -7.09
N TYR A 139 -5.32 12.22 -6.22
CA TYR A 139 -6.39 12.93 -5.54
C TYR A 139 -7.33 13.65 -6.51
N LYS A 140 -6.77 14.36 -7.52
CA LYS A 140 -7.56 15.09 -8.52
C LYS A 140 -8.55 14.17 -9.26
N ILE A 141 -8.08 13.02 -9.73
CA ILE A 141 -8.95 12.08 -10.46
C ILE A 141 -9.91 11.32 -9.53
N TYR A 142 -9.49 11.05 -8.29
CA TYR A 142 -10.37 10.51 -7.26
C TYR A 142 -11.57 11.44 -7.00
N LYS A 143 -11.31 12.73 -6.74
CA LYS A 143 -12.36 13.73 -6.51
C LYS A 143 -13.28 13.93 -7.71
N ALA A 144 -12.75 13.76 -8.92
CA ALA A 144 -13.53 13.80 -10.15
C ALA A 144 -14.41 12.55 -10.38
N GLY A 145 -14.41 11.56 -9.48
CA GLY A 145 -15.19 10.34 -9.62
C GLY A 145 -14.65 9.37 -10.68
N PHE A 146 -13.38 9.52 -11.10
CA PHE A 146 -12.79 8.70 -12.16
C PHE A 146 -12.87 7.19 -11.87
N TYR A 147 -12.77 6.80 -10.60
CA TYR A 147 -12.79 5.40 -10.17
C TYR A 147 -14.19 4.80 -9.97
N ASP A 148 -15.26 5.58 -10.13
CA ASP A 148 -16.64 5.09 -9.94
C ASP A 148 -17.05 4.04 -10.99
N LYS A 149 -16.38 4.02 -12.15
CA LYS A 149 -16.67 3.09 -13.26
C LYS A 149 -15.41 2.33 -13.67
N ASN A 150 -14.85 1.54 -12.76
CA ASN A 150 -13.64 0.77 -13.03
C ASN A 150 -13.95 -0.72 -13.30
N PRO A 151 -14.05 -1.16 -14.57
CA PRO A 151 -14.41 -2.54 -14.92
C PRO A 151 -13.29 -3.55 -14.61
N LYS A 152 -12.06 -3.09 -14.29
CA LYS A 152 -10.90 -3.98 -14.14
C LYS A 152 -10.99 -4.92 -12.94
N PHE A 153 -11.72 -4.52 -11.89
CA PHE A 153 -11.79 -5.24 -10.62
C PHE A 153 -13.22 -5.48 -10.12
N GLU A 154 -14.19 -5.34 -11.03
CA GLU A 154 -15.56 -5.83 -10.83
C GLU A 154 -15.60 -7.36 -10.90
#